data_AF-A0A527G8M5-F1
#
_entry.id   AF-A0A527G8M5-F1
#
_cell.length_a   1.000
_cell.length_b   1.000
_cell.length_c   1.000
_cell.angle_alpha   90.00
_cell.angle_beta   90.00
_cell.angle_gamma   90.00
#
_symmetry.space_group_name_H-M   'P 1'
#
loop_
_entity.id
_entity.type
_entity.pdbx_description
1 polymer ?
#
loop_
_entity_poly.entity_id
_entity_poly.type
_entity_poly.pdbx_seq_one_letter_code
_entity_poly.pdbx_strand_id
1 'polypeptide(L)'
;QQRLNRKTVTPKMQQQYPAFMRCYDLLQVGGEDLRALPFRERRGRLESFVATLDPSRFDLSPFVDFTDWQTLEELRRMPPHPIIEGVMLKRWDSAYVAGRPKGPWFKWKRDPHTVDAVLMYAQRGHGKRSSFYSDYTFGVWTGAEGEEELVPVGKAYFGFTDEE
;
A
#
# COMPACT_ATOMS: atom_id res chain seq x y z
N GLN A 1 6.06 12.19 0.81
CA GLN A 1 4.59 12.42 0.72
C GLN A 1 4.31 13.90 1.00
N GLN A 2 4.12 14.74 -0.04
CA GLN A 2 4.17 16.22 0.09
C GLN A 2 2.90 16.90 0.64
N ARG A 3 1.75 16.19 0.59
CA ARG A 3 0.43 16.73 0.96
C ARG A 3 -0.16 16.20 2.27
N LEU A 4 0.07 14.93 2.64
CA LEU A 4 -0.47 14.41 3.90
C LEU A 4 0.15 15.15 5.09
N ASN A 5 -0.63 15.29 6.17
CA ASN A 5 -0.26 15.97 7.42
C ASN A 5 -0.05 17.49 7.33
N ARG A 6 -0.41 18.14 6.20
CA ARG A 6 -0.44 19.61 6.12
C ARG A 6 -1.82 20.16 6.48
N LYS A 7 -1.84 21.14 7.40
CA LYS A 7 -3.08 21.85 7.80
C LYS A 7 -3.61 22.78 6.70
N THR A 8 -2.71 23.44 5.96
CA THR A 8 -3.06 24.37 4.88
C THR A 8 -2.34 23.96 3.60
N VAL A 9 -3.08 23.88 2.49
CA VAL A 9 -2.54 23.51 1.17
C VAL A 9 -2.67 24.71 0.23
N THR A 10 -1.53 25.28 -0.18
CA THR A 10 -1.50 26.49 -1.02
C THR A 10 -1.97 26.19 -2.46
N PRO A 11 -2.47 27.19 -3.21
CA PRO A 11 -2.85 27.01 -4.61
C PRO A 11 -1.73 26.43 -5.48
N LYS A 12 -0.49 26.89 -5.27
CA LYS A 12 0.70 26.36 -5.95
C LYS A 12 0.89 24.85 -5.69
N MET A 13 0.71 24.41 -4.45
CA MET A 13 0.80 22.98 -4.12
C MET A 13 -0.33 22.16 -4.73
N GLN A 14 -1.54 22.71 -4.81
CA GLN A 14 -2.67 22.01 -5.46
C GLN A 14 -2.42 21.82 -6.96
N GLN A 15 -1.80 22.81 -7.61
CA GLN A 15 -1.41 22.72 -9.02
C GLN A 15 -0.23 21.77 -9.25
N GLN A 16 0.80 21.82 -8.41
CA GLN A 16 2.00 20.97 -8.55
C GLN A 16 1.75 19.51 -8.15
N TYR A 17 0.85 19.29 -7.19
CA TYR A 17 0.56 17.97 -6.64
C TYR A 17 -0.96 17.74 -6.57
N PRO A 18 -1.64 17.63 -7.73
CA PRO A 18 -3.07 17.34 -7.75
C PRO A 18 -3.33 16.01 -7.04
N ALA A 19 -4.52 15.88 -6.46
CA ALA A 19 -4.98 14.61 -5.89
C ALA A 19 -6.29 14.22 -6.55
N PHE A 20 -6.43 12.92 -6.73
CA PHE A 20 -7.65 12.26 -7.12
C PHE A 20 -7.98 11.20 -6.08
N MET A 21 -9.23 10.77 -6.04
CA MET A 21 -9.69 9.71 -5.17
C MET A 21 -10.17 8.53 -6.00
N ARG A 22 -9.44 7.41 -5.88
CA ARG A 22 -9.87 6.12 -6.41
C ARG A 22 -10.72 5.38 -5.40
N CYS A 23 -12.01 5.32 -5.68
CA CYS A 23 -12.99 4.72 -4.78
C CYS A 23 -13.06 3.21 -4.98
N TYR A 24 -13.15 2.43 -3.90
CA TYR A 24 -13.10 0.96 -3.96
C TYR A 24 -14.12 0.23 -3.07
N ASP A 25 -14.84 0.96 -2.21
CA ASP A 25 -15.99 0.45 -1.45
C ASP A 25 -16.89 1.64 -1.06
N LEU A 26 -18.16 1.36 -0.74
CA LEU A 26 -19.13 2.32 -0.24
C LEU A 26 -19.76 1.75 1.03
N LEU A 27 -19.46 2.37 2.17
CA LEU A 27 -19.91 1.86 3.48
C LEU A 27 -21.22 2.50 3.93
N GLN A 28 -21.50 3.71 3.47
CA GLN A 28 -22.70 4.46 3.81
C GLN A 28 -22.99 5.45 2.67
N VAL A 29 -24.27 5.68 2.39
CA VAL A 29 -24.73 6.73 1.48
C VAL A 29 -25.96 7.40 2.07
N GLY A 30 -25.92 8.73 2.21
CA GLY A 30 -26.93 9.47 2.97
C GLY A 30 -27.07 8.91 4.39
N GLY A 31 -28.27 8.48 4.76
CA GLY A 31 -28.57 7.85 6.07
C GLY A 31 -28.50 6.33 6.08
N GLU A 32 -28.21 5.67 4.95
CA GLU A 32 -28.24 4.21 4.84
C GLU A 32 -26.84 3.60 5.08
N ASP A 33 -26.73 2.73 6.09
CA ASP A 33 -25.53 1.94 6.36
C ASP A 33 -25.51 0.68 5.48
N LEU A 34 -24.48 0.55 4.64
CA LEU A 34 -24.33 -0.55 3.69
C LEU A 34 -23.39 -1.64 4.20
N ARG A 35 -22.75 -1.48 5.36
CA ARG A 35 -21.67 -2.39 5.82
C ARG A 35 -22.11 -3.84 5.92
N ALA A 36 -23.36 -4.09 6.31
CA ALA A 36 -23.92 -5.43 6.43
C ALA A 36 -24.17 -6.11 5.08
N LEU A 37 -24.29 -5.34 3.98
CA LEU A 37 -24.54 -5.89 2.65
C LEU A 37 -23.29 -6.59 2.10
N PRO A 38 -23.45 -7.64 1.29
CA PRO A 38 -22.37 -8.25 0.53
C PRO A 38 -21.58 -7.26 -0.34
N PHE A 39 -20.27 -7.49 -0.54
CA PHE A 39 -19.42 -6.60 -1.33
C PHE A 39 -19.95 -6.38 -2.75
N ARG A 40 -20.54 -7.40 -3.39
CA ARG A 40 -21.20 -7.26 -4.70
C ARG A 40 -22.28 -6.17 -4.75
N GLU A 41 -23.07 -6.05 -3.69
CA GLU A 41 -24.17 -5.07 -3.60
C GLU A 41 -23.60 -3.68 -3.30
N ARG A 42 -22.65 -3.60 -2.36
CA ARG A 42 -21.94 -2.34 -2.08
C ARG A 42 -21.17 -1.83 -3.30
N ARG A 43 -20.60 -2.72 -4.10
CA ARG A 43 -19.92 -2.37 -5.35
C ARG A 43 -20.89 -1.74 -6.35
N GLY A 44 -22.05 -2.35 -6.58
CA GLY A 44 -23.05 -1.76 -7.49
C GLY A 44 -23.51 -0.38 -7.01
N ARG A 45 -23.76 -0.23 -5.69
CA ARG A 45 -24.09 1.07 -5.09
C ARG A 45 -22.97 2.09 -5.25
N LEU A 46 -21.71 1.67 -5.09
CA LEU A 46 -20.53 2.49 -5.32
C LEU A 46 -20.43 2.95 -6.78
N GLU A 47 -20.70 2.07 -7.74
CA GLU A 47 -20.68 2.40 -9.17
C GLU A 47 -21.68 3.50 -9.49
N SER A 48 -22.92 3.35 -9.05
CA SER A 48 -23.96 4.37 -9.21
C SER A 48 -23.58 5.68 -8.51
N PHE A 49 -23.01 5.62 -7.31
CA PHE A 49 -22.61 6.82 -6.56
C PHE A 49 -21.46 7.58 -7.24
N VAL A 50 -20.41 6.89 -7.69
CA VAL A 50 -19.26 7.56 -8.33
C VAL A 50 -19.64 8.15 -9.68
N ALA A 51 -20.62 7.58 -10.38
CA ALA A 51 -21.15 8.17 -11.61
C ALA A 51 -21.78 9.57 -11.41
N THR A 52 -22.14 9.95 -10.17
CA THR A 52 -22.65 11.31 -9.86
C THR A 52 -21.55 12.30 -9.45
N LEU A 53 -20.29 11.87 -9.37
CA LEU A 53 -19.16 12.70 -8.94
C LEU A 53 -18.39 13.28 -10.14
N ASP A 54 -17.56 14.29 -9.89
CA ASP A 54 -16.68 14.89 -10.89
C ASP A 54 -15.62 13.86 -11.37
N PRO A 55 -15.66 13.41 -12.64
CA PRO A 55 -14.78 12.38 -13.16
C PRO A 55 -13.31 12.83 -13.25
N SER A 56 -13.02 14.13 -13.16
CA SER A 56 -11.64 14.63 -13.11
C SER A 56 -10.98 14.43 -11.73
N ARG A 57 -11.78 14.18 -10.70
CA ARG A 57 -11.34 14.07 -9.30
C ARG A 57 -11.58 12.70 -8.69
N PHE A 58 -12.55 11.96 -9.23
CA PHE A 58 -12.99 10.68 -8.71
C PHE A 58 -12.99 9.64 -9.81
N ASP A 59 -12.42 8.47 -9.52
CA ASP A 59 -12.58 7.29 -10.34
C ASP A 59 -12.89 6.06 -9.49
N LEU A 60 -13.24 4.97 -10.17
CA LEU A 60 -13.44 3.67 -9.54
C LEU A 60 -12.17 2.84 -9.68
N SER A 61 -11.83 2.11 -8.61
CA SER A 61 -10.89 1.00 -8.74
C SER A 61 -11.48 -0.02 -9.71
N PRO A 62 -10.82 -0.29 -10.86
CA PRO A 62 -11.34 -1.24 -11.82
C PRO A 62 -11.32 -2.65 -11.22
N PHE A 63 -12.22 -3.51 -11.73
CA PHE A 63 -12.01 -4.94 -11.58
C PHE A 63 -10.84 -5.38 -12.44
N VAL A 64 -10.16 -6.43 -11.99
CA VAL A 64 -9.12 -7.10 -12.75
C VAL A 64 -9.77 -8.34 -13.31
N ASP A 65 -9.98 -8.40 -14.61
CA ASP A 65 -10.52 -9.57 -15.27
C ASP A 65 -9.42 -10.64 -15.40
N PHE A 66 -9.74 -11.87 -15.03
CA PHE A 66 -8.84 -13.03 -15.16
C PHE A 66 -9.67 -14.31 -15.26
N THR A 67 -9.15 -15.31 -15.99
CA THR A 67 -9.79 -16.61 -16.17
C THR A 67 -9.21 -17.70 -15.26
N ASP A 68 -8.00 -17.46 -14.76
CA ASP A 68 -7.21 -18.41 -14.00
C ASP A 68 -6.16 -17.69 -13.14
N TRP A 69 -5.58 -18.42 -12.20
CA TRP A 69 -4.62 -17.88 -11.23
C TRP A 69 -3.29 -17.43 -11.86
N GLN A 70 -2.88 -18.03 -12.98
CA GLN A 70 -1.63 -17.67 -13.65
C GLN A 70 -1.76 -16.29 -14.31
N THR A 71 -2.88 -16.04 -14.99
CA THR A 71 -3.20 -14.74 -15.57
C THR A 71 -3.21 -13.64 -14.49
N LEU A 72 -3.85 -13.90 -13.34
CA LEU A 72 -3.90 -12.93 -12.24
C LEU A 72 -2.51 -12.66 -11.62
N GLU A 73 -1.68 -13.70 -11.52
CA GLU A 73 -0.30 -13.59 -11.04
C GLU A 73 0.56 -12.72 -11.97
N GLU A 74 0.41 -12.86 -13.29
CA GLU A 74 1.07 -12.00 -14.27
C GLU A 74 0.62 -10.53 -14.15
N LEU A 75 -0.69 -10.30 -14.02
CA LEU A 75 -1.26 -8.96 -13.81
C LEU A 75 -0.80 -8.33 -12.49
N ARG A 76 -0.63 -9.14 -11.44
CA ARG A 76 -0.04 -8.71 -10.17
C ARG A 76 1.40 -8.27 -10.37
N ARG A 77 2.23 -9.08 -11.06
CA ARG A 77 3.66 -8.81 -11.28
C ARG A 77 3.90 -7.62 -12.20
N MET A 78 3.10 -7.48 -13.26
CA MET A 78 3.21 -6.47 -14.31
C MET A 78 1.96 -5.59 -14.36
N PRO A 79 1.72 -4.73 -13.35
CA PRO A 79 0.54 -3.90 -13.33
C PRO A 79 0.61 -2.81 -14.41
N PRO A 80 -0.54 -2.27 -14.86
CA PRO A 80 -0.59 -1.26 -15.92
C PRO A 80 0.07 0.07 -15.55
N HIS A 81 0.39 0.28 -14.27
CA HIS A 81 1.09 1.47 -13.80
C HIS A 81 2.10 1.11 -12.70
N PRO A 82 3.35 1.62 -12.75
CA PRO A 82 4.44 1.20 -11.85
C PRO A 82 4.17 1.47 -10.37
N ILE A 83 3.32 2.44 -10.04
CA ILE A 83 2.93 2.77 -8.66
C ILE A 83 2.01 1.72 -8.01
N ILE A 84 1.39 0.85 -8.81
CA ILE A 84 0.47 -0.17 -8.29
C ILE A 84 1.30 -1.23 -7.57
N GLU A 85 1.02 -1.45 -6.30
CA GLU A 85 1.78 -2.38 -5.46
C GLU A 85 1.35 -3.84 -5.62
N GLY A 86 0.24 -4.13 -6.31
CA GLY A 86 -0.31 -5.47 -6.51
C GLY A 86 -1.84 -5.44 -6.62
N VAL A 87 -2.49 -6.54 -6.25
CA VAL A 87 -3.95 -6.70 -6.36
C VAL A 87 -4.62 -6.83 -4.99
N MET A 88 -5.87 -6.38 -4.92
CA MET A 88 -6.75 -6.60 -3.77
C MET A 88 -7.74 -7.72 -4.10
N LEU A 89 -7.65 -8.84 -3.40
CA LEU A 89 -8.66 -9.89 -3.47
C LEU A 89 -9.72 -9.62 -2.42
N LYS A 90 -10.98 -9.55 -2.85
CA LYS A 90 -12.12 -9.33 -1.95
C LYS A 90 -13.12 -10.45 -2.16
N ARG A 91 -13.52 -11.08 -1.06
CA ARG A 91 -14.58 -12.09 -1.05
C ARG A 91 -15.90 -11.43 -1.48
N TRP A 92 -16.47 -11.91 -2.58
CA TRP A 92 -17.58 -11.30 -3.31
C TRP A 92 -18.87 -11.13 -2.49
N ASP A 93 -19.15 -12.13 -1.66
CA ASP A 93 -20.33 -12.24 -0.80
C ASP A 93 -20.10 -11.68 0.62
N SER A 94 -18.94 -11.08 0.91
CA SER A 94 -18.60 -10.64 2.28
C SER A 94 -19.17 -9.27 2.65
N ALA A 95 -19.71 -9.17 3.87
CA ALA A 95 -19.97 -7.90 4.53
C ALA A 95 -18.65 -7.14 4.80
N TYR A 96 -18.75 -5.82 5.02
CA TYR A 96 -17.63 -5.03 5.53
C TYR A 96 -17.50 -5.25 7.03
N VAL A 97 -16.31 -5.65 7.48
CA VAL A 97 -16.01 -5.85 8.90
C VAL A 97 -14.90 -4.89 9.30
N ALA A 98 -15.19 -4.02 10.27
CA ALA A 98 -14.24 -3.03 10.76
C ALA A 98 -13.04 -3.70 11.46
N GLY A 99 -11.88 -3.03 11.42
CA GLY A 99 -10.65 -3.51 12.04
C GLY A 99 -9.76 -4.29 11.06
N ARG A 100 -9.19 -5.42 11.52
CA ARG A 100 -8.26 -6.24 10.74
C ARG A 100 -8.72 -7.71 10.69
N PRO A 101 -9.94 -7.98 10.20
CA PRO A 101 -10.43 -9.35 10.07
C PRO A 101 -9.57 -10.14 9.09
N LYS A 102 -9.27 -11.40 9.41
CA LYS A 102 -8.62 -12.32 8.49
C LYS A 102 -9.66 -12.90 7.54
N GLY A 103 -9.36 -12.94 6.23
CA GLY A 103 -10.14 -13.70 5.26
C GLY A 103 -10.89 -12.85 4.21
N PRO A 104 -11.80 -11.93 4.59
CA PRO A 104 -12.63 -11.25 3.60
C PRO A 104 -11.80 -10.57 2.51
N TRP A 105 -10.75 -9.85 2.91
CA TRP A 105 -9.91 -9.07 2.01
C TRP A 105 -8.45 -9.49 2.17
N PHE A 106 -7.77 -9.66 1.05
CA PHE A 106 -6.36 -10.02 1.00
C PHE A 106 -5.59 -9.06 0.09
N LYS A 107 -4.49 -8.53 0.62
CA LYS A 107 -3.56 -7.68 -0.12
C LYS A 107 -2.51 -8.58 -0.74
N TRP A 108 -2.61 -8.85 -2.04
CA TRP A 108 -1.61 -9.64 -2.74
C TRP A 108 -0.65 -8.71 -3.47
N LYS A 109 0.37 -8.27 -2.73
CA LYS A 109 1.38 -7.35 -3.24
C LYS A 109 2.35 -8.05 -4.17
N ARG A 110 2.96 -7.29 -5.08
CA ARG A 110 4.18 -7.66 -5.80
C ARG A 110 5.27 -8.05 -4.82
N ASP A 111 6.21 -8.83 -5.32
CA ASP A 111 7.38 -9.21 -4.57
C ASP A 111 8.17 -7.93 -4.25
N PRO A 112 8.67 -7.80 -3.02
CA PRO A 112 9.46 -6.63 -2.66
C PRO A 112 10.70 -6.57 -3.55
N HIS A 113 11.14 -5.35 -3.86
CA HIS A 113 12.48 -5.20 -4.41
C HIS A 113 13.50 -5.66 -3.37
N THR A 114 14.40 -6.54 -3.78
CA THR A 114 15.55 -6.96 -2.99
C THR A 114 16.74 -6.08 -3.32
N VAL A 115 17.54 -5.75 -2.32
CA VAL A 115 18.78 -4.99 -2.49
C VAL A 115 19.83 -5.58 -1.57
N ASP A 116 21.05 -5.74 -2.09
CA ASP A 116 22.21 -6.04 -1.27
C ASP A 116 22.74 -4.73 -0.70
N ALA A 117 22.82 -4.65 0.62
CA ALA A 117 23.19 -3.44 1.34
C ALA A 117 24.27 -3.73 2.37
N VAL A 118 25.11 -2.72 2.65
CA VAL A 118 26.13 -2.79 3.70
C VAL A 118 25.47 -2.56 5.05
N LEU A 119 25.71 -3.45 6.01
CA LEU A 119 25.35 -3.18 7.40
C LEU A 119 26.26 -2.08 7.95
N MET A 120 25.70 -0.90 8.20
CA MET A 120 26.46 0.25 8.69
C MET A 120 26.54 0.26 10.22
N TYR A 121 25.41 0.03 10.89
CA TYR A 121 25.30 0.14 12.34
C TYR A 121 24.38 -0.94 12.90
N ALA A 122 24.72 -1.44 14.09
CA ALA A 122 23.87 -2.32 14.89
C ALA A 122 23.62 -1.67 16.25
N GLN A 123 22.35 -1.51 16.62
CA GLN A 123 21.92 -0.95 17.90
C GLN A 123 21.25 -2.03 18.76
N ARG A 124 21.52 -1.99 20.06
CA ARG A 124 20.92 -2.94 21.01
C ARG A 124 19.42 -2.70 21.11
N GLY A 125 18.67 -3.79 21.25
CA GLY A 125 17.24 -3.73 21.50
C GLY A 125 16.90 -3.11 22.85
N HIS A 126 15.61 -2.91 23.09
CA HIS A 126 15.10 -2.42 24.37
C HIS A 126 14.33 -3.51 25.11
N GLY A 127 14.26 -3.39 26.45
CA GLY A 127 13.51 -4.31 27.31
C GLY A 127 14.08 -5.74 27.27
N LYS A 128 13.21 -6.72 27.01
CA LYS A 128 13.55 -8.15 27.01
C LYS A 128 14.65 -8.53 26.00
N ARG A 129 14.87 -7.73 24.96
CA ARG A 129 15.91 -7.96 23.93
C ARG A 129 17.13 -7.03 24.08
N SER A 130 17.34 -6.45 25.25
CA SER A 130 18.47 -5.53 25.50
C SER A 130 19.86 -6.19 25.45
N SER A 131 19.93 -7.52 25.54
CA SER A 131 21.15 -8.30 25.35
C SER A 131 21.53 -8.49 23.89
N PHE A 132 20.61 -8.27 22.93
CA PHE A 132 20.81 -8.49 21.51
C PHE A 132 20.89 -7.19 20.73
N TYR A 133 21.62 -7.20 19.61
CA TYR A 133 21.44 -6.21 18.56
C TYR A 133 20.15 -6.54 17.82
N SER A 134 19.27 -5.54 17.63
CA SER A 134 17.95 -5.78 17.01
C SER A 134 17.44 -4.61 16.19
N ASP A 135 18.28 -3.59 15.96
CA ASP A 135 18.03 -2.48 15.06
C ASP A 135 19.29 -2.31 14.21
N TYR A 136 19.17 -2.67 12.94
CA TYR A 136 20.25 -2.68 11.98
C TYR A 136 20.01 -1.58 10.94
N THR A 137 21.00 -0.71 10.75
CA THR A 137 20.97 0.33 9.72
C THR A 137 21.75 -0.14 8.50
N PHE A 138 21.13 -0.05 7.33
CA PHE A 138 21.70 -0.47 6.06
C PHE A 138 21.99 0.73 5.18
N GLY A 139 23.09 0.64 4.43
CA GLY A 139 23.49 1.63 3.45
C GLY A 139 23.84 1.03 2.10
N VAL A 140 23.81 1.86 1.06
CA VAL A 140 24.24 1.51 -0.29
C VAL A 140 25.28 2.53 -0.77
N TRP A 141 26.17 2.10 -1.65
CA TRP A 141 27.12 2.99 -2.30
C TRP A 141 26.40 3.88 -3.31
N THR A 142 26.79 5.15 -3.35
CA THR A 142 26.32 6.13 -4.34
C THR A 142 27.47 7.07 -4.70
N GLY A 143 27.39 7.73 -5.85
CA GLY A 143 28.44 8.64 -6.32
C GLY A 143 29.12 8.13 -7.59
N ALA A 144 30.08 8.91 -8.08
CA ALA A 144 30.90 8.52 -9.22
C ALA A 144 31.96 7.50 -8.80
N GLU A 145 32.46 6.72 -9.76
CA GLU A 145 33.52 5.75 -9.52
C GLU A 145 34.78 6.43 -8.97
N GLY A 146 35.26 5.98 -7.81
CA GLY A 146 36.38 6.58 -7.07
C GLY A 146 35.99 7.72 -6.11
N GLU A 147 34.74 8.15 -6.11
CA GLU A 147 34.16 9.13 -5.17
C GLU A 147 32.90 8.56 -4.51
N GLU A 148 32.82 7.24 -4.36
CA GLU A 148 31.64 6.60 -3.78
C GLU A 148 31.55 6.91 -2.28
N GLU A 149 30.35 7.28 -1.85
CA GLU A 149 29.98 7.41 -0.45
C GLU A 149 28.93 6.37 -0.06
N LEU A 150 29.00 5.90 1.18
CA LEU A 150 28.04 4.95 1.72
C LEU A 150 26.92 5.72 2.42
N VAL A 151 25.70 5.65 1.87
CA VAL A 151 24.54 6.40 2.39
C VAL A 151 23.49 5.47 3.02
N PRO A 152 22.92 5.83 4.18
CA PRO A 152 21.91 5.02 4.83
C PRO A 152 20.58 5.04 4.06
N VAL A 153 20.01 3.87 3.80
CA VAL A 153 18.75 3.71 3.04
C VAL A 153 17.60 3.14 3.86
N GLY A 154 17.88 2.49 4.99
CA GLY A 154 16.83 1.87 5.78
C GLY A 154 17.31 1.28 7.08
N LYS A 155 16.32 0.90 7.91
CA LYS A 155 16.53 0.17 9.16
C LYS A 155 15.65 -1.05 9.21
N ALA A 156 16.19 -2.17 9.69
CA ALA A 156 15.43 -3.39 9.95
C ALA A 156 15.48 -3.77 11.43
N TYR A 157 14.32 -4.18 11.94
CA TYR A 157 14.12 -4.55 13.36
C TYR A 157 13.52 -5.96 13.52
N PHE A 158 13.38 -6.66 12.39
CA PHE A 158 12.78 -7.98 12.22
C PHE A 158 13.37 -8.62 10.96
N GLY A 159 13.20 -9.94 10.81
CA GLY A 159 13.75 -10.70 9.68
C GLY A 159 14.99 -11.52 10.03
N PHE A 160 15.37 -11.55 11.31
CA PHE A 160 16.44 -12.37 11.88
C PHE A 160 15.84 -13.26 12.96
N THR A 161 16.34 -14.49 13.05
CA THR A 161 16.08 -15.43 14.14
C THR A 161 16.86 -15.03 15.40
N ASP A 162 16.62 -15.68 16.54
CA ASP A 162 17.39 -15.41 17.77
C ASP A 162 18.83 -15.97 17.69
N GLU A 163 19.11 -16.90 16.76
CA GLU A 163 20.45 -17.44 16.49
C GLU A 163 21.30 -16.53 15.60
N GLU A 164 20.65 -15.69 14.78
CA GLU A 164 21.26 -14.69 13.88
C GLU A 164 21.52 -13.35 14.60
#